data_AF-A0A937Q8L2-F1
#
_entry.id   AF-A0A937Q8L2-F1
#
_cell.length_a   1.000
_cell.length_b   1.000
_cell.length_c   1.000
_cell.angle_alpha   90.00
_cell.angle_beta   90.00
_cell.angle_gamma   90.00
#
_symmetry.space_group_name_H-M   'P 1'
#
loop_
_entity.id
_entity.type
_entity.pdbx_description
1 polymer ?
#
loop_
_entity_poly.entity_id
_entity_poly.type
_entity_poly.pdbx_seq_one_letter_code
_entity_poly.pdbx_strand_id
1 'polypeptide(L)' 'TDLIMGGNIDKRALAMGKEATKKEVMSKVPFLLEKGGYFPSVDHLVPPDVPFENYCYYINLLREIAGIAKLQI' A
#
# COMPACT_ATOMS: atom_id res chain seq x y z
N THR A 1 -20.25 -5.18 11.25
CA THR A 1 -19.00 -5.74 11.76
C THR A 1 -18.20 -4.61 12.34
N ASP A 2 -17.88 -4.65 13.62
CA ASP A 2 -17.17 -3.58 14.34
C ASP A 2 -15.64 -3.73 14.28
N LEU A 3 -15.14 -4.50 13.31
CA LEU A 3 -13.73 -4.85 13.15
C LEU A 3 -13.19 -4.26 11.85
N ILE A 4 -11.99 -3.70 11.92
CA ILE A 4 -11.21 -3.23 10.77
C ILE A 4 -10.03 -4.18 10.59
N MET A 5 -9.86 -4.71 9.38
CA MET A 5 -8.72 -5.56 9.02
C MET A 5 -7.58 -4.71 8.47
N GLY A 6 -6.41 -4.77 9.11
CA GLY A 6 -5.18 -4.11 8.66
C GLY A 6 -4.21 -5.08 7.95
N GLY A 7 -3.45 -4.61 6.96
CA GLY A 7 -2.39 -5.40 6.30
C GLY A 7 -2.63 -5.64 4.81
N ASN A 8 -2.31 -6.87 4.37
CA ASN A 8 -2.55 -7.45 3.02
C ASN A 8 -1.52 -7.10 1.93
N ILE A 9 -0.71 -6.05 2.07
CA ILE A 9 0.26 -5.69 1.01
C ILE A 9 1.54 -6.52 1.12
N ASP A 10 1.86 -7.29 0.09
CA ASP A 10 3.08 -8.10 0.02
C ASP A 10 4.32 -7.19 -0.03
N LYS A 11 5.08 -7.20 1.07
CA LYS A 11 6.34 -6.46 1.21
C LYS A 11 7.37 -6.76 0.13
N ARG A 12 7.34 -7.95 -0.49
CA ARG A 12 8.27 -8.30 -1.58
C ARG A 12 8.02 -7.46 -2.83
N ALA A 13 6.77 -7.05 -3.08
CA ALA A 13 6.43 -6.18 -4.20
C ALA A 13 7.11 -4.80 -4.09
N LEU A 14 7.27 -4.29 -2.86
CA LEU A 14 7.95 -3.02 -2.59
C LEU A 14 9.46 -3.10 -2.85
N ALA A 15 10.08 -4.25 -2.61
CA ALA A 15 11.48 -4.48 -2.95
C ALA A 15 11.71 -4.59 -4.47
N MET A 16 10.72 -5.09 -5.23
CA MET A 16 10.81 -5.29 -6.67
C MET A 16 10.60 -4.02 -7.53
N GLY A 17 10.35 -2.86 -6.92
CA GLY A 17 10.21 -1.59 -7.64
C GLY A 17 8.79 -1.04 -7.75
N LYS A 18 8.67 0.17 -8.31
CA LYS A 18 7.43 0.94 -8.39
C LYS A 18 6.33 0.23 -9.19
N GLU A 19 6.66 -0.41 -10.30
CA GLU A 19 5.68 -1.15 -11.11
C GLU A 19 5.11 -2.38 -10.38
N ALA A 20 5.97 -3.16 -9.72
CA ALA A 20 5.54 -4.29 -8.91
C ALA A 20 4.67 -3.83 -7.72
N THR A 21 5.08 -2.75 -7.06
CA THR A 21 4.32 -2.09 -5.99
C THR A 21 2.94 -1.65 -6.47
N LYS A 22 2.86 -0.98 -7.63
CA LYS A 22 1.61 -0.52 -8.22
C LYS A 22 0.68 -1.68 -8.53
N LYS A 23 1.20 -2.75 -9.15
CA LYS A 23 0.43 -3.95 -9.47
C LYS A 23 -0.17 -4.59 -8.23
N GLU A 24 0.65 -4.78 -7.19
CA GLU A 24 0.22 -5.33 -5.90
C GLU A 24 -0.90 -4.50 -5.27
N VAL A 25 -0.68 -3.19 -5.12
CA VAL A 25 -1.64 -2.26 -4.51
C VAL A 25 -2.95 -2.21 -5.31
N MET A 26 -2.87 -2.00 -6.64
CA MET A 26 -4.06 -1.84 -7.48
C MET A 26 -4.90 -3.11 -7.59
N SER A 27 -4.30 -4.29 -7.40
CA SER A 27 -5.03 -5.57 -7.43
C SER A 27 -5.94 -5.80 -6.21
N LYS A 28 -5.74 -5.03 -5.13
CA LYS A 28 -6.38 -5.28 -3.82
C LYS A 28 -7.08 -4.05 -3.26
N VAL A 29 -6.35 -2.94 -3.18
CA VAL A 29 -6.73 -1.78 -2.38
C VAL A 29 -8.00 -1.10 -2.85
N PRO A 30 -8.19 -0.76 -4.14
CA PRO A 30 -9.41 -0.07 -4.58
C PRO A 30 -10.68 -0.85 -4.27
N PHE A 31 -10.67 -2.16 -4.55
CA PHE A 31 -11.80 -3.04 -4.29
C PHE A 31 -12.10 -3.18 -2.79
N LEU A 32 -11.07 -3.41 -1.96
CA LEU A 32 -11.26 -3.59 -0.52
C LEU A 32 -11.69 -2.29 0.18
N LEU A 33 -11.19 -1.14 -0.27
CA LEU A 33 -11.62 0.16 0.26
C LEU A 33 -13.09 0.43 -0.04
N GLU A 34 -13.58 0.11 -1.24
CA GLU A 34 -15.00 0.27 -1.61
C GLU A 34 -15.93 -0.55 -0.71
N LYS A 35 -15.49 -1.74 -0.27
CA LYS A 35 -16.28 -2.60 0.62
C LYS A 35 -16.26 -2.16 2.09
N GLY A 36 -15.33 -1.30 2.48
CA GLY A 36 -15.15 -0.86 3.87
C GLY A 36 -14.57 -1.94 4.78
N GLY A 37 -14.26 -1.57 6.04
CA GLY A 37 -13.69 -2.50 7.04
C GLY A 37 -12.22 -2.89 6.79
N TYR A 38 -11.52 -2.17 5.92
CA TYR A 38 -10.14 -2.44 5.54
C TYR A 38 -9.24 -1.21 5.70
N PHE A 39 -8.05 -1.41 6.28
CA PHE A 39 -6.99 -0.41 6.35
C PHE A 39 -5.71 -0.97 5.68
N PRO A 40 -5.31 -0.47 4.50
CA PRO A 40 -4.15 -1.01 3.80
C PRO A 40 -2.86 -0.72 4.56
N SER A 41 -2.07 -1.77 4.81
CA SER A 41 -0.70 -1.63 5.32
C SER A 41 0.21 -2.74 4.77
N VAL A 42 1.52 -2.52 4.84
CA VAL A 42 2.48 -3.60 4.56
C VAL A 42 2.22 -4.76 5.51
N ASP A 43 2.22 -5.98 4.98
CA ASP A 43 2.09 -7.18 5.79
C ASP A 43 3.35 -7.40 6.63
N HIS A 44 3.15 -7.52 7.95
CA HIS A 44 4.20 -7.66 8.95
C HIS A 44 5.12 -6.43 9.03
N LEU A 45 6.43 -6.61 8.84
CA LEU A 45 7.45 -5.55 8.84
C LEU A 45 7.91 -5.22 7.43
N VAL A 46 8.37 -3.99 7.22
CA VAL A 46 9.04 -3.56 5.99
C VAL A 46 10.49 -4.07 6.02
N PRO A 47 10.91 -4.93 5.09
CA PRO A 47 12.27 -5.43 5.03
C PRO A 47 13.30 -4.32 4.75
N PRO A 48 14.55 -4.47 5.23
CA PRO A 48 15.60 -3.46 5.03
C PRO A 48 16.06 -3.33 3.58
N ASP A 49 15.77 -4.32 2.73
CA ASP A 49 16.07 -4.33 1.29
C ASP A 49 15.00 -3.61 0.45
N VAL A 50 13.95 -3.04 1.06
CA VAL A 50 13.01 -2.14 0.36
C VAL A 50 13.65 -0.75 0.24
N PRO A 51 13.92 -0.24 -0.99
CA PRO A 51 14.39 1.11 -1.17
C PRO A 51 13.39 2.12 -0.60
N PHE A 52 13.88 3.14 0.12
CA PHE A 52 13.04 4.17 0.72
C PHE A 52 12.12 4.85 -0.32
N GLU A 53 12.62 5.10 -1.53
CA GLU A 53 11.83 5.68 -2.62
C GLU A 53 10.63 4.82 -3.05
N ASN A 54 10.74 3.49 -2.97
CA ASN A 54 9.64 2.59 -3.29
C ASN A 54 8.59 2.63 -2.18
N TYR A 55 9.03 2.77 -0.93
CA TYR A 55 8.13 2.95 0.20
C TYR A 55 7.40 4.30 0.11
N CYS A 56 8.09 5.40 -0.22
CA CYS A 56 7.46 6.70 -0.47
C CYS A 56 6.45 6.62 -1.63
N TYR A 57 6.81 5.92 -2.71
CA TYR A 57 5.90 5.67 -3.83
C TYR A 57 4.65 4.90 -3.39
N TYR A 58 4.81 3.83 -2.61
CA TYR A 58 3.70 3.07 -2.03
C TYR A 58 2.76 3.96 -1.22
N ILE A 59 3.28 4.78 -0.30
CA ILE A 59 2.48 5.70 0.51
C ILE A 59 1.72 6.70 -0.38
N ASN A 60 2.40 7.32 -1.35
CA ASN A 60 1.77 8.28 -2.25
C ASN A 60 0.73 7.64 -3.17
N LEU A 61 0.90 6.38 -3.55
CA LEU A 61 -0.10 5.63 -4.30
C LEU A 61 -1.35 5.35 -3.47
N LEU A 62 -1.20 4.95 -2.20
CA LEU A 62 -2.36 4.79 -1.31
C LEU A 62 -3.12 6.11 -1.11
N ARG A 63 -2.39 7.22 -0.97
CA ARG A 63 -2.99 8.56 -0.84
C ARG A 63 -3.75 8.96 -2.11
N GLU A 64 -3.17 8.70 -3.28
CA GLU A 64 -3.83 8.93 -4.57
C GLU A 64 -5.14 8.15 -4.68
N ILE A 65 -5.15 6.86 -4.34
CA ILE A 65 -6.36 6.02 -4.34
C ILE A 65 -7.41 6.56 -3.36
N ALA A 66 -6.98 7.06 -2.20
CA ALA A 66 -7.86 7.66 -1.20
C ALA A 66 -8.31 9.09 -1.53
N GLY A 67 -7.86 9.68 -2.65
CA GLY A 67 -8.17 11.07 -3.02
C GLY A 67 -7.48 12.13 -2.14
N ILE A 68 -6.36 11.79 -1.50
CA ILE A 68 -5.59 12.63 -0.59
C ILE A 68 -4.35 13.17 -1.31
N ALA A 69 -4.01 14.44 -1.09
CA ALA A 69 -2.83 15.09 -1.69
C ALA A 69 -1.52 14.32 -1.40
N LYS A 70 -0.63 14.22 -2.39
CA LYS A 70 0.67 13.56 -2.24
C LYS A 70 1.56 14.25 -1.21
N LEU A 71 2.37 13.46 -0.50
CA LEU A 71 3.42 13.96 0.38
C LEU A 71 4.63 14.40 -0.46
N GLN A 72 5.26 15.50 -0.05
CA GLN A 72 6.57 15.92 -0.52
C GLN A 72 7.65 15.24 0.34
N ILE A 73 7.87 13.95 0.07
CA ILE A 73 8.82 13.06 0.77
C ILE A 73 9.67 12.28 -0.23
#